data_AF-A0A0C5AP01-F1
#
_entry.id   AF-A0A0C5AP01-F1
#
_cell.length_a   1.000
_cell.length_b   1.000
_cell.length_c   1.000
_cell.angle_alpha   90.00
_cell.angle_beta   90.00
_cell.angle_gamma   90.00
#
_symmetry.space_group_name_H-M   'P 1'
#
loop_
_entity.id
_entity.type
_entity.pdbx_description
1 polymer ?
#
loop_
_entity_poly.entity_id
_entity_poly.type
_entity_poly.pdbx_seq_one_letter_code
_entity_poly.pdbx_strand_id
1 'polypeptide(L)'
;SLTLIFLTLAVFHCSEAKIDKAKKEAAIKKCQAETSASDEDVKKVRKEHVVPDSEEGKCFIACGFNHYDMLKDNRINLEGVNAFFEKLYDEQEKRDIAIKAAASCAATESVSGLNDCHVAAKYFACLQRHPDFVKMKD
;
A
#
# COMPACT_ATOMS: atom_id res chain seq x y z
N SER A 1 51.85 8.58 11.90
CA SER A 1 50.64 7.91 12.40
C SER A 1 49.58 7.91 11.30
N LEU A 2 49.50 6.83 10.53
CA LEU A 2 48.68 6.72 9.32
C LEU A 2 47.85 5.42 9.36
N THR A 3 47.19 5.16 10.49
CA THR A 3 46.48 3.90 10.76
C THR A 3 45.05 4.08 11.27
N LEU A 4 44.44 5.26 11.07
CA LEU A 4 43.14 5.60 11.68
C LEU A 4 42.07 6.13 10.69
N ILE A 5 42.23 5.96 9.38
CA ILE A 5 41.29 6.53 8.39
C ILE A 5 40.46 5.47 7.63
N PHE A 6 40.77 4.18 7.76
CA PHE A 6 40.07 3.12 6.99
C PHE A 6 38.91 2.41 7.73
N LEU A 7 38.63 2.73 8.99
CA LEU A 7 37.60 2.03 9.79
C LEU A 7 36.25 2.75 9.91
N THR A 8 36.09 3.95 9.35
CA THR A 8 34.84 4.72 9.48
C THR A 8 33.92 4.68 8.27
N LEU A 9 34.31 4.01 7.17
CA LEU A 9 33.50 3.91 5.95
C LEU A 9 32.45 2.78 5.95
N ALA A 10 32.30 2.03 7.04
CA ALA A 10 31.36 0.91 7.13
C ALA A 10 30.00 1.25 7.80
N VAL A 11 29.73 2.52 8.15
CA VAL A 11 28.56 2.88 8.99
C VAL A 11 27.55 3.82 8.30
N PHE A 12 27.68 4.05 7.00
CA PHE A 12 26.72 4.83 6.19
C PHE A 12 26.47 4.04 4.89
N HIS A 13 25.37 3.34 4.62
CA HIS A 13 24.01 3.37 5.15
C HIS A 13 23.43 1.95 5.02
N CYS A 14 22.97 1.36 6.12
CA CYS A 14 21.93 0.32 6.03
C CYS A 14 20.62 1.01 5.63
N SER A 15 20.40 1.25 4.33
CA SER A 15 19.05 1.54 3.84
C SER A 15 18.34 0.23 3.49
N GLU A 16 17.82 -0.46 4.52
CA GLU A 16 16.84 -1.52 4.31
C GLU A 16 15.44 -1.03 4.70
N ALA A 17 14.86 -0.18 3.86
CA ALA A 17 13.42 0.03 3.83
C ALA A 17 12.91 0.04 2.38
N LYS A 18 12.85 -1.16 1.82
CA LYS A 18 11.88 -1.52 0.78
C LYS A 18 11.13 -2.67 1.43
N ILE A 19 9.82 -2.56 1.67
CA ILE A 19 9.03 -3.66 2.27
C ILE A 19 9.58 -4.99 1.77
N ASP A 20 10.15 -5.77 2.68
CA ASP A 20 10.93 -6.96 2.35
C ASP A 20 10.13 -7.79 1.35
N LYS A 21 10.75 -8.11 0.21
CA LYS A 21 10.05 -8.77 -0.90
C LYS A 21 9.37 -10.06 -0.42
N ALA A 22 10.00 -10.81 0.49
CA ALA A 22 9.41 -12.01 1.07
C ALA A 22 8.21 -11.67 1.98
N LYS A 23 8.27 -10.60 2.78
CA LYS A 23 7.12 -10.11 3.56
C LYS A 23 5.95 -9.71 2.66
N LYS A 24 6.22 -8.99 1.56
CA LYS A 24 5.18 -8.62 0.58
C LYS A 24 4.53 -9.87 -0.02
N GLU A 25 5.32 -10.82 -0.51
CA GLU A 25 4.82 -12.07 -1.09
C GLU A 25 4.09 -12.94 -0.05
N ALA A 26 4.53 -12.96 1.21
CA ALA A 26 3.83 -13.64 2.29
C ALA A 26 2.45 -13.03 2.57
N ALA A 27 2.35 -11.69 2.60
CA ALA A 27 1.08 -11.00 2.76
C ALA A 27 0.10 -11.33 1.63
N ILE A 28 0.59 -11.45 0.39
CA ILE A 28 -0.25 -11.81 -0.76
C ILE A 28 -0.75 -13.23 -0.68
N LYS A 29 0.13 -14.19 -0.39
CA LYS A 29 -0.29 -15.59 -0.23
C LYS A 29 -1.31 -15.73 0.91
N LYS A 30 -1.08 -15.03 2.02
CA LYS A 30 -2.04 -14.96 3.14
C LYS A 30 -3.39 -14.42 2.68
N CYS A 31 -3.40 -13.24 2.05
CA CYS A 31 -4.65 -12.61 1.64
C CYS A 31 -5.38 -13.40 0.56
N GLN A 32 -4.66 -13.95 -0.42
CA GLN A 32 -5.25 -14.78 -1.45
C GLN A 32 -5.93 -16.03 -0.84
N ALA A 33 -5.27 -16.68 0.12
CA ALA A 33 -5.83 -17.83 0.82
C ALA A 33 -7.04 -17.46 1.70
N GLU A 34 -6.96 -16.36 2.46
CA GLU A 34 -8.03 -15.91 3.36
C GLU A 34 -9.30 -15.51 2.62
N THR A 35 -9.15 -14.91 1.43
CA THR A 35 -10.30 -14.40 0.66
C THR A 35 -10.72 -15.33 -0.46
N SER A 36 -9.96 -16.41 -0.70
CA SER A 36 -10.13 -17.30 -1.85
C SER A 36 -10.10 -16.57 -3.20
N ALA A 37 -9.39 -15.45 -3.29
CA ALA A 37 -9.25 -14.68 -4.51
C ALA A 37 -8.55 -15.51 -5.60
N SER A 38 -9.07 -15.42 -6.83
CA SER A 38 -8.48 -16.13 -7.97
C SER A 38 -7.10 -15.55 -8.32
N ASP A 39 -6.29 -16.33 -9.03
CA ASP A 39 -5.03 -15.82 -9.59
C ASP A 39 -5.25 -14.61 -10.51
N GLU A 40 -6.39 -14.55 -11.19
CA GLU A 40 -6.78 -13.40 -12.01
C GLU A 40 -7.06 -12.16 -11.16
N ASP A 41 -7.78 -12.30 -10.05
CA ASP A 41 -8.05 -11.19 -9.12
C ASP A 41 -6.74 -10.65 -8.53
N VAL A 42 -5.85 -11.56 -8.10
CA VAL A 42 -4.53 -11.19 -7.59
C VAL A 42 -3.72 -10.47 -8.66
N LYS A 43 -3.75 -10.95 -9.92
CA LYS A 43 -3.07 -10.30 -11.05
C LYS A 43 -3.61 -8.90 -11.30
N LYS A 44 -4.95 -8.73 -11.35
CA LYS A 44 -5.62 -7.43 -11.54
C LYS A 44 -5.17 -6.43 -10.49
N VAL A 45 -5.17 -6.80 -9.22
CA VAL A 45 -4.76 -5.91 -8.13
C VAL A 45 -3.25 -5.61 -8.18
N ARG A 46 -2.41 -6.63 -8.35
CA ARG A 46 -0.96 -6.49 -8.16
C ARG A 46 -0.17 -5.98 -9.34
N LYS A 47 -0.61 -6.29 -10.55
CA LYS A 47 0.14 -5.99 -11.78
C LYS A 47 -0.57 -4.92 -12.60
N GLU A 48 -1.88 -5.00 -12.65
CA GLU A 48 -2.69 -4.11 -13.48
C GLU A 48 -3.20 -2.92 -12.69
N HIS A 49 -3.17 -3.00 -11.36
CA HIS A 49 -3.69 -2.00 -10.43
C HIS A 49 -5.17 -1.69 -10.70
N VAL A 50 -5.96 -2.74 -10.92
CA VAL A 50 -7.40 -2.68 -11.21
C VAL A 50 -8.18 -3.33 -10.07
N VAL A 51 -9.34 -2.76 -9.74
CA VAL A 51 -10.30 -3.38 -8.82
C VAL A 51 -10.99 -4.55 -9.52
N PRO A 52 -10.90 -5.78 -8.99
CA PRO A 52 -11.64 -6.90 -9.54
C PRO A 52 -13.16 -6.78 -9.29
N ASP A 53 -13.95 -7.32 -10.20
CA ASP A 53 -15.42 -7.33 -10.07
C ASP A 53 -15.92 -8.33 -9.02
N SER A 54 -15.15 -9.39 -8.75
CA SER A 54 -15.46 -10.43 -7.75
C SER A 54 -15.52 -9.87 -6.33
N GLU A 55 -16.24 -10.53 -5.43
CA GLU A 55 -16.24 -10.13 -4.01
C GLU A 55 -14.91 -10.51 -3.35
N GLU A 56 -14.40 -11.70 -3.69
CA GLU A 56 -13.13 -12.25 -3.22
C GLU A 56 -11.94 -11.34 -3.59
N GLY A 57 -11.96 -10.77 -4.79
CA GLY A 57 -10.96 -9.82 -5.26
C GLY A 57 -11.02 -8.46 -4.55
N LYS A 58 -12.23 -7.96 -4.23
CA LYS A 58 -12.38 -6.75 -3.38
C LYS A 58 -11.91 -7.03 -1.96
N CYS A 59 -12.27 -8.19 -1.40
CA CYS A 59 -11.81 -8.60 -0.09
C CYS A 59 -10.29 -8.82 -0.05
N PHE A 60 -9.66 -9.23 -1.15
CA PHE A 60 -8.20 -9.31 -1.25
C PHE A 60 -7.54 -7.93 -1.06
N ILE A 61 -8.13 -6.87 -1.65
CA ILE A 61 -7.68 -5.48 -1.42
C ILE A 61 -7.82 -5.12 0.06
N ALA A 62 -8.97 -5.41 0.67
CA ALA A 62 -9.21 -5.13 2.09
C ALA A 62 -8.25 -5.87 3.01
N CYS A 63 -7.96 -7.15 2.74
CA CYS A 63 -6.97 -7.90 3.50
C CYS A 63 -5.59 -7.24 3.42
N GLY A 64 -5.17 -6.79 2.24
CA GLY A 64 -3.92 -6.06 2.08
C GLY A 64 -3.90 -4.76 2.88
N PHE A 65 -4.97 -3.95 2.79
CA PHE A 65 -5.07 -2.70 3.52
C PHE A 65 -5.07 -2.91 5.05
N ASN A 66 -5.83 -3.88 5.55
CA ASN A 66 -5.85 -4.24 6.97
C ASN A 66 -4.50 -4.79 7.43
N HIS A 67 -3.81 -5.60 6.63
CA HIS A 67 -2.49 -6.13 6.96
C HIS A 67 -1.44 -5.04 7.19
N TYR A 68 -1.57 -3.90 6.49
CA TYR A 68 -0.70 -2.74 6.64
C TYR A 68 -1.34 -1.61 7.46
N ASP A 69 -2.41 -1.88 8.20
CA ASP A 69 -3.11 -0.93 9.07
C ASP A 69 -3.63 0.33 8.34
N MET A 70 -3.89 0.24 7.03
CA MET A 70 -4.41 1.35 6.22
C MET A 70 -5.91 1.56 6.34
N LEU A 71 -6.61 0.62 6.97
CA LEU A 71 -8.02 0.71 7.26
C LEU A 71 -8.24 0.56 8.76
N LYS A 72 -9.11 1.40 9.32
CA LYS A 72 -9.55 1.33 10.70
C LYS A 72 -11.00 1.80 10.76
N ASP A 73 -11.85 1.02 11.44
CA ASP A 73 -13.28 1.32 11.61
C ASP A 73 -13.99 1.67 10.28
N ASN A 74 -13.71 0.89 9.22
CA ASN A 74 -14.25 1.10 7.87
C ASN A 74 -13.91 2.45 7.22
N ARG A 75 -12.75 3.02 7.58
CA ARG A 75 -12.21 4.26 7.00
C ARG A 75 -10.73 4.13 6.73
N ILE A 76 -10.20 4.95 5.81
CA ILE A 76 -8.75 5.09 5.66
C ILE A 76 -8.13 5.53 6.98
N ASN A 77 -7.11 4.80 7.42
CA ASN A 77 -6.20 5.20 8.47
C ASN A 77 -4.98 5.92 7.85
N LEU A 78 -4.97 7.24 7.89
CA LEU A 78 -3.89 8.03 7.27
C LEU A 78 -2.52 7.79 7.93
N GLU A 79 -2.48 7.45 9.23
CA GLU A 79 -1.24 7.09 9.91
C GLU A 79 -0.67 5.78 9.38
N GLY A 80 -1.51 4.76 9.19
CA GLY A 80 -1.11 3.49 8.60
C GLY A 80 -0.70 3.61 7.14
N VAL A 81 -1.39 4.46 6.36
CA VAL A 81 -0.96 4.83 5.00
C VAL A 81 0.43 5.46 5.04
N ASN A 82 0.68 6.40 5.96
CA ASN A 82 1.99 7.07 6.06
C ASN A 82 3.08 6.05 6.39
N ALA A 83 2.85 5.23 7.41
CA ALA A 83 3.78 4.20 7.84
C ALA A 83 4.08 3.16 6.74
N PHE A 84 3.12 2.87 5.85
CA PHE A 84 3.36 2.01 4.71
C PHE A 84 4.23 2.69 3.64
N PHE A 85 3.91 3.92 3.26
CA PHE A 85 4.65 4.63 2.22
C PHE A 85 6.05 5.08 2.68
N GLU A 86 6.26 5.29 3.99
CA GLU A 86 7.59 5.42 4.59
C GLU A 86 8.48 4.19 4.40
N LYS A 87 7.89 2.99 4.34
CA LYS A 87 8.62 1.74 4.08
C LYS A 87 8.79 1.46 2.59
N LEU A 88 8.12 2.21 1.72
CA LEU A 88 8.09 1.97 0.28
C LEU A 88 8.94 2.99 -0.49
N TYR A 89 8.98 4.24 -0.04
CA TYR A 89 9.67 5.34 -0.70
C TYR A 89 10.57 6.09 0.26
N ASP A 90 11.82 6.29 -0.16
CA ASP A 90 12.78 7.16 0.54
C ASP A 90 12.47 8.65 0.26
N GLU A 91 11.84 8.94 -0.88
CA GLU A 91 11.54 10.30 -1.32
C GLU A 91 10.32 10.88 -0.58
N GLN A 92 10.54 11.97 0.18
CA GLN A 92 9.46 12.67 0.90
C GLN A 92 8.33 13.11 -0.04
N GLU A 93 8.67 13.57 -1.24
CA GLU A 93 7.67 13.99 -2.23
C GLU A 93 6.67 12.89 -2.58
N LYS A 94 7.15 11.65 -2.78
CA LYS A 94 6.28 10.50 -3.06
C LYS A 94 5.37 10.17 -1.88
N ARG A 95 5.89 10.26 -0.66
CA ARG A 95 5.09 10.06 0.56
C ARG A 95 4.00 11.12 0.72
N ASP A 96 4.35 12.38 0.46
CA ASP A 96 3.40 13.49 0.53
C ASP A 96 2.29 13.34 -0.52
N ILE A 97 2.62 12.92 -1.74
CA ILE A 97 1.63 12.63 -2.79
C ILE A 97 0.69 11.50 -2.33
N ALA A 98 1.24 10.40 -1.81
CA ALA A 98 0.44 9.26 -1.35
C ALA A 98 -0.53 9.65 -0.23
N ILE A 99 -0.07 10.44 0.76
CA ILE A 99 -0.91 10.90 1.87
C ILE A 99 -1.98 11.88 1.42
N LYS A 100 -1.62 12.84 0.56
CA LYS A 100 -2.60 13.78 -0.01
C LYS A 100 -3.68 13.06 -0.81
N ALA A 101 -3.28 12.07 -1.62
CA ALA A 101 -4.21 11.26 -2.39
C ALA A 101 -5.14 10.45 -1.49
N ALA A 102 -4.60 9.79 -0.46
CA ALA A 102 -5.41 9.02 0.50
C ALA A 102 -6.40 9.92 1.27
N ALA A 103 -5.96 11.11 1.72
CA ALA A 103 -6.83 12.08 2.39
C ALA A 103 -7.93 12.62 1.47
N SER A 104 -7.59 12.91 0.22
CA SER A 104 -8.54 13.32 -0.82
C SER A 104 -9.60 12.24 -1.07
N CYS A 105 -9.17 10.97 -1.19
CA CYS A 105 -10.08 9.84 -1.33
C CYS A 105 -10.96 9.63 -0.09
N ALA A 106 -10.40 9.77 1.11
CA ALA A 106 -11.16 9.70 2.36
C ALA A 106 -12.26 10.77 2.46
N ALA A 107 -12.01 11.96 1.92
CA ALA A 107 -12.96 13.07 1.93
C ALA A 107 -14.04 12.98 0.84
N THR A 108 -13.75 12.32 -0.28
CA THR A 108 -14.63 12.34 -1.47
C THR A 108 -15.43 11.06 -1.66
N GLU A 109 -14.94 9.91 -1.18
CA GLU A 109 -15.64 8.64 -1.36
C GLU A 109 -16.71 8.41 -0.29
N SER A 110 -17.95 8.18 -0.74
CA SER A 110 -19.03 7.77 0.15
C SER A 110 -18.92 6.28 0.46
N VAL A 111 -18.55 5.97 1.70
CA VAL A 111 -18.32 4.58 2.17
C VAL A 111 -19.32 4.11 3.22
N SER A 112 -20.30 4.94 3.58
CA SER A 112 -21.29 4.61 4.61
C SER A 112 -22.13 3.40 4.19
N GLY A 113 -22.28 2.43 5.11
CA GLY A 113 -23.07 1.22 4.88
C GLY A 113 -22.37 0.15 4.03
N LEU A 114 -21.12 0.37 3.61
CA LEU A 114 -20.32 -0.64 2.94
C LEU A 114 -19.60 -1.53 3.95
N ASN A 115 -19.32 -2.77 3.56
CA ASN A 115 -18.40 -3.65 4.29
C ASN A 115 -16.94 -3.31 3.97
N ASP A 116 -16.00 -3.81 4.76
CA ASP A 116 -14.57 -3.56 4.62
C ASP A 116 -14.04 -3.84 3.20
N CYS A 117 -14.53 -4.90 2.53
CA CYS A 117 -14.14 -5.26 1.16
C CYS A 117 -14.48 -4.14 0.17
N HIS A 118 -15.71 -3.65 0.21
CA HIS A 118 -16.18 -2.57 -0.65
C HIS A 118 -15.59 -1.21 -0.28
N VAL A 119 -15.35 -0.96 1.00
CA VAL A 119 -14.63 0.23 1.47
C VAL A 119 -13.22 0.26 0.87
N ALA A 120 -12.46 -0.82 1.02
CA ALA A 120 -11.09 -0.93 0.50
C ALA A 120 -11.05 -0.80 -1.01
N ALA A 121 -11.96 -1.49 -1.72
CA ALA A 121 -12.06 -1.42 -3.18
C ALA A 121 -12.36 0.01 -3.66
N LYS A 122 -13.26 0.73 -2.98
CA LYS A 122 -13.61 2.11 -3.33
C LYS A 122 -12.44 3.07 -3.14
N TYR A 123 -11.71 2.95 -2.03
CA TYR A 123 -10.51 3.74 -1.80
C TYR A 123 -9.37 3.39 -2.77
N PHE A 124 -9.17 2.10 -3.05
CA PHE A 124 -8.18 1.67 -4.06
C PHE A 124 -8.54 2.25 -5.43
N ALA A 125 -9.78 2.12 -5.89
CA ALA A 125 -10.25 2.73 -7.15
C ALA A 125 -9.98 4.24 -7.19
N CYS A 126 -10.27 4.95 -6.10
CA CYS A 126 -9.99 6.38 -6.01
C CYS A 126 -8.50 6.71 -6.18
N LEU A 127 -7.60 5.96 -5.53
CA LEU A 127 -6.15 6.15 -5.69
C LEU A 127 -5.71 5.91 -7.13
N GLN A 128 -6.24 4.87 -7.80
CA GLN A 128 -5.89 4.55 -9.19
C GLN A 128 -6.37 5.58 -10.21
N ARG A 129 -7.30 6.47 -9.83
CA ARG A 129 -7.72 7.62 -10.64
C ARG A 129 -7.23 8.97 -10.10
N HIS A 130 -6.51 8.99 -8.98
CA HIS A 130 -6.02 10.24 -8.39
C HIS A 130 -4.84 10.77 -9.23
N PRO A 131 -4.93 11.98 -9.81
CA PRO A 131 -4.01 12.42 -10.86
C PRO A 131 -2.55 12.45 -10.41
N ASP A 132 -2.28 12.93 -9.20
CA ASP A 132 -0.92 13.02 -8.68
C ASP A 132 -0.35 11.64 -8.31
N PHE A 133 -1.20 10.74 -7.80
CA PHE A 133 -0.79 9.38 -7.43
C PHE A 133 -0.48 8.55 -8.68
N VAL A 134 -1.29 8.70 -9.73
CA VAL A 134 -1.06 8.06 -11.03
C VAL A 134 0.24 8.54 -11.64
N LYS A 135 0.55 9.84 -11.62
CA LYS A 135 1.83 10.35 -12.16
C LYS A 135 3.04 9.92 -11.36
N MET A 136 2.90 9.74 -10.05
CA MET A 136 3.98 9.32 -9.16
C MET A 136 4.50 7.90 -9.45
N LYS A 137 3.65 7.02 -10.03
CA LYS A 137 4.00 5.62 -10.30
C LYS A 137 4.73 5.42 -11.65
N ASP A 138 4.67 6.43 -12.52
CA ASP A 138 5.25 6.42 -13.87
C ASP A 138 6.74 6.81 -13.82
#